data_AF-A0A0A1CZB0-F1
#
_entry.id   AF-A0A0A1CZB0-F1
#
_cell.length_a   1.000
_cell.length_b   1.000
_cell.length_c   1.000
_cell.angle_alpha   90.00
_cell.angle_beta   90.00
_cell.angle_gamma   90.00
#
_symmetry.space_group_name_H-M   'P 1'
#
loop_
_entity.id
_entity.type
_entity.pdbx_description
1 polymer ?
#
loop_
_entity_poly.entity_id
_entity_poly.type
_entity_poly.pdbx_seq_one_letter_code
_entity_poly.pdbx_strand_id
1 'polypeptide(L)'
;MSLHSQHSDRDVTIAGSAFDSGLDAIPRHTLPQGTQDADAAMRFVRDELMLDGNARQNLATFVTTWMEPQASALIQASLEKNIIDKDEYPQSAEIERRCVNILANLWHAPEPTGEADAVGCSTTGSSEAAMLAGMALKWRWRARRETAGLDASRPNLVMGANVQVCWEKFARYWDVEARLIPLDGATHLTADQAAAACDENTIGVVAVLGSTFDGSYEPVAEIAAALDALAAATGLDVPLHVDAASGGFIAPFLDPDLLWDFRLDRVKSINSSGHKYGLVYPGVGWVVWRSSEDLPAELIFSVDYLGGSMPTFALNFSRPAAQVIAQYYTLVRYGFDGYRRIQQRSRDIAGVLASGVEAVGPFTLLSRGDELPVLAFKLTTPDGWSVYDLSHELRSFGWIVPAYPMPEGMADVDVLRVVVRNGFTFDLAGMFLADLAKSVQRLAGRQPDRVAFHH
;
A
#
# COMPACT_ATOMS: atom_id res chain seq x y z
N MET A 1 -10.83 2.74 -25.92
CA MET A 1 -9.58 3.51 -26.11
C MET A 1 -8.55 2.91 -25.18
N SER A 2 -7.39 2.48 -25.70
CA SER A 2 -6.27 2.05 -24.87
C SER A 2 -5.89 3.19 -23.92
N LEU A 3 -5.72 2.89 -22.63
CA LEU A 3 -5.19 3.83 -21.63
C LEU A 3 -3.69 4.12 -21.82
N HIS A 4 -3.04 3.49 -22.81
CA HIS A 4 -1.64 3.68 -23.12
C HIS A 4 -1.49 4.56 -24.37
N SER A 5 -1.18 5.84 -24.16
CA SER A 5 -0.76 6.74 -25.24
C SER A 5 0.69 6.40 -25.66
N GLN A 6 0.84 5.93 -26.90
CA GLN A 6 2.05 5.90 -27.74
C GLN A 6 3.30 5.16 -27.21
N HIS A 7 3.58 4.02 -27.84
CA HIS A 7 4.91 3.40 -27.94
C HIS A 7 5.31 3.25 -29.41
N SER A 8 5.13 4.29 -30.25
CA SER A 8 5.43 4.18 -31.69
C SER A 8 6.93 4.17 -32.03
N ASP A 9 7.79 4.65 -31.13
CA ASP A 9 9.21 4.91 -31.46
C ASP A 9 10.18 3.80 -30.98
N ARG A 10 9.69 2.71 -30.37
CA ARG A 10 10.53 1.56 -29.96
C ARG A 10 10.54 0.41 -30.96
N ASP A 11 9.77 0.51 -32.04
CA ASP A 11 9.58 -0.57 -33.02
C ASP A 11 10.61 -0.51 -34.16
N VAL A 12 11.89 -0.67 -33.83
CA VAL A 12 12.87 -1.08 -34.84
C VAL A 12 12.72 -2.58 -35.03
N THR A 13 12.00 -3.00 -36.08
CA THR A 13 11.96 -4.39 -36.51
C THR A 13 13.32 -4.77 -37.10
N ILE A 14 14.19 -5.40 -36.30
CA ILE A 14 15.38 -6.04 -36.84
C ILE A 14 14.94 -7.37 -37.45
N ALA A 15 14.57 -7.34 -38.73
CA ALA A 15 14.22 -8.53 -39.49
C ALA A 15 15.50 -9.33 -39.79
N GLY A 16 15.61 -10.53 -39.21
CA GLY A 16 16.65 -11.48 -39.54
C GLY A 16 16.35 -12.83 -38.90
N SER A 17 16.45 -13.91 -39.67
CA SER A 17 16.33 -15.31 -39.25
C SER A 17 17.45 -15.77 -38.29
N ALA A 18 18.11 -14.82 -37.63
CA ALA A 18 19.32 -14.98 -36.85
C ALA A 18 19.17 -14.40 -35.43
N PHE A 19 17.95 -14.08 -34.99
CA PHE A 19 17.70 -13.80 -33.58
C PHE A 19 17.52 -15.11 -32.80
N ASP A 20 18.44 -15.31 -31.87
CA ASP A 20 18.46 -16.22 -30.73
C ASP A 20 17.20 -17.03 -30.50
N SER A 21 17.29 -18.34 -30.76
CA SER A 21 16.38 -19.42 -30.30
C SER A 21 15.25 -19.91 -31.22
N GLY A 22 15.23 -19.51 -32.51
CA GLY A 22 14.33 -20.13 -33.52
C GLY A 22 12.95 -19.47 -33.64
N LEU A 23 12.78 -18.28 -33.07
CA LEU A 23 11.61 -17.43 -33.26
C LEU A 23 11.74 -16.68 -34.60
N ASP A 24 10.87 -16.96 -35.58
CA ASP A 24 10.87 -16.28 -36.89
C ASP A 24 10.58 -14.75 -36.77
N ALA A 25 9.84 -14.35 -35.74
CA ALA A 25 9.63 -12.96 -35.33
C ALA A 25 9.07 -12.90 -33.89
N ILE A 26 9.47 -11.89 -33.11
CA ILE A 26 8.93 -11.63 -31.78
C ILE A 26 7.47 -11.13 -31.91
N PRO A 27 6.47 -11.81 -31.34
CA PRO A 27 5.08 -11.38 -31.45
C PRO A 27 4.80 -10.14 -30.59
N ARG A 28 4.48 -9.01 -31.23
CA ARG A 28 4.12 -7.74 -30.55
C ARG A 28 2.64 -7.35 -30.71
N HIS A 29 2.01 -7.77 -31.81
CA HIS A 29 0.65 -7.34 -32.16
C HIS A 29 -0.31 -8.50 -32.42
N THR A 30 0.20 -9.68 -32.77
CA THR A 30 -0.59 -10.85 -33.13
C THR A 30 0.02 -12.10 -32.53
N LEU A 31 -0.81 -13.07 -32.17
CA LEU A 31 -0.37 -14.40 -31.75
C LEU A 31 0.33 -15.11 -32.93
N PRO A 32 1.49 -15.76 -32.72
CA PRO A 32 2.11 -16.59 -33.75
C PRO A 32 1.20 -17.73 -34.21
N GLN A 33 1.27 -18.10 -35.48
CA GLN A 33 0.54 -19.27 -36.02
C GLN A 33 1.19 -20.60 -35.62
N GLY A 34 2.51 -20.63 -35.43
CA GLY A 34 3.27 -21.82 -35.05
C GLY A 34 3.66 -21.87 -33.58
N THR A 35 3.94 -23.08 -33.08
CA THR A 35 4.50 -23.30 -31.74
C THR A 35 5.97 -22.89 -31.66
N GLN A 36 6.43 -22.58 -30.46
CA GLN A 36 7.83 -22.23 -30.17
C GLN A 36 8.45 -23.26 -29.23
N ASP A 37 9.76 -23.39 -29.27
CA ASP A 37 10.50 -24.17 -28.28
C ASP A 37 10.34 -23.55 -26.88
N ALA A 38 10.21 -24.38 -25.85
CA ALA A 38 9.92 -23.89 -24.49
C ALA A 38 11.10 -23.13 -23.89
N ASP A 39 12.34 -23.59 -24.12
CA ASP A 39 13.53 -22.91 -23.61
C ASP A 39 13.80 -21.62 -24.38
N ALA A 40 13.51 -21.60 -25.68
CA ALA A 40 13.52 -20.40 -26.51
C ALA A 40 12.59 -19.32 -25.98
N ALA A 41 11.32 -19.66 -25.75
CA ALA A 41 10.33 -18.74 -25.21
C ALA A 41 10.72 -18.23 -23.81
N MET A 42 11.23 -19.11 -22.94
CA MET A 42 11.69 -18.72 -21.60
C MET A 42 12.87 -17.76 -21.64
N ARG A 43 13.92 -18.04 -22.45
CA ARG A 43 15.08 -17.16 -22.57
C ARG A 43 14.68 -15.79 -23.07
N PHE A 44 13.88 -15.75 -24.13
CA PHE A 44 13.39 -14.51 -24.71
C PHE A 44 12.69 -13.62 -23.67
N VAL A 45 11.72 -14.17 -22.93
CA VAL A 45 11.02 -13.40 -21.88
C VAL A 45 11.98 -12.96 -20.76
N ARG A 46 12.94 -13.80 -20.38
CA ARG A 46 13.93 -13.45 -19.35
C ARG A 46 14.85 -12.32 -19.79
N ASP A 47 15.28 -12.29 -21.05
CA ASP A 47 16.17 -11.27 -21.58
C ASP A 47 15.48 -9.90 -21.59
N GLU A 48 14.19 -9.83 -21.95
CA GLU A 48 13.43 -8.58 -21.84
C GLU A 48 13.28 -8.11 -20.39
N LEU A 49 13.05 -9.04 -19.45
CA LEU A 49 12.94 -8.72 -18.02
C LEU A 49 14.27 -8.25 -17.39
N MET A 50 15.41 -8.38 -18.06
CA MET A 50 16.67 -7.78 -17.59
C MET A 50 16.64 -6.25 -17.58
N LEU A 51 15.72 -5.63 -18.34
CA LEU A 51 15.55 -4.18 -18.39
C LEU A 51 14.69 -3.64 -17.24
N ASP A 52 14.08 -4.51 -16.43
CA ASP A 52 13.46 -4.10 -15.18
C ASP A 52 14.50 -3.65 -14.15
N GLY A 53 14.12 -2.67 -13.33
CA GLY A 53 14.95 -2.24 -12.22
C GLY A 53 15.10 -3.32 -11.15
N ASN A 54 16.25 -3.38 -10.50
CA ASN A 54 16.46 -4.30 -9.37
C ASN A 54 15.54 -3.92 -8.19
N ALA A 55 14.62 -4.82 -7.85
CA ALA A 55 13.65 -4.59 -6.78
C ALA A 55 14.29 -4.29 -5.41
N ARG A 56 15.50 -4.82 -5.14
CA ARG A 56 16.22 -4.59 -3.87
C ARG A 56 16.82 -3.18 -3.77
N GLN A 57 17.08 -2.54 -4.92
CA GLN A 57 17.48 -1.12 -5.00
C GLN A 57 16.29 -0.19 -5.19
N ASN A 58 15.07 -0.73 -5.30
CA ASN A 58 13.87 0.06 -5.46
C ASN A 58 13.41 0.69 -4.14
N LEU A 59 13.81 1.93 -3.86
CA LEU A 59 13.44 2.67 -2.65
C LEU A 59 12.11 3.43 -2.79
N ALA A 60 11.45 3.36 -3.95
CA ALA A 60 10.15 3.96 -4.18
C ALA A 60 9.01 3.10 -3.63
N THR A 61 9.11 1.78 -3.77
CA THR A 61 8.00 0.88 -3.43
C THR A 61 7.88 0.64 -1.93
N PHE A 62 6.64 0.49 -1.45
CA PHE A 62 6.33 -0.04 -0.11
C PHE A 62 6.25 -1.58 -0.09
N VAL A 63 6.19 -2.20 -1.27
CA VAL A 63 5.95 -3.63 -1.41
C VAL A 63 7.19 -4.43 -1.01
N THR A 64 6.98 -5.55 -0.34
CA THR A 64 8.06 -6.47 0.05
C THR A 64 8.78 -7.01 -1.20
N THR A 65 10.11 -6.99 -1.15
CA THR A 65 10.99 -7.40 -2.26
C THR A 65 11.90 -8.58 -1.88
N TRP A 66 11.71 -9.14 -0.70
CA TRP A 66 12.45 -10.30 -0.23
C TRP A 66 11.63 -11.07 0.81
N MET A 67 11.65 -12.38 0.69
CA MET A 67 11.11 -13.32 1.67
C MET A 67 12.11 -14.45 1.91
N GLU A 68 11.99 -15.14 3.05
CA GLU A 68 12.80 -16.32 3.35
C GLU A 68 12.56 -17.42 2.27
N PRO A 69 13.58 -18.23 1.90
CA PRO A 69 13.44 -19.29 0.89
C PRO A 69 12.30 -20.28 1.17
N GLN A 70 11.98 -20.52 2.45
CA GLN A 70 10.87 -21.35 2.88
C GLN A 70 9.52 -20.76 2.47
N ALA A 71 9.35 -19.44 2.55
CA ALA A 71 8.15 -18.77 2.06
C ALA A 71 8.04 -18.87 0.54
N SER A 72 9.15 -18.69 -0.19
CA SER A 72 9.17 -18.87 -1.64
C SER A 72 8.80 -20.30 -2.05
N ALA A 73 9.29 -21.31 -1.32
CA ALA A 73 8.93 -22.70 -1.55
C ALA A 73 7.43 -22.98 -1.32
N LEU A 74 6.85 -22.40 -0.25
CA LEU A 74 5.41 -22.49 0.00
C LEU A 74 4.58 -21.82 -1.10
N ILE A 75 5.00 -20.65 -1.58
CA ILE A 75 4.34 -19.95 -2.67
C ILE A 75 4.34 -20.82 -3.93
N GLN A 76 5.50 -21.33 -4.34
CA GLN A 76 5.63 -22.17 -5.55
C GLN A 76 4.77 -23.43 -5.45
N ALA A 77 4.69 -24.05 -4.28
CA ALA A 77 3.88 -25.24 -4.03
C ALA A 77 2.37 -24.96 -3.85
N SER A 78 1.92 -23.72 -4.05
CA SER A 78 0.53 -23.30 -3.83
C SER A 78 -0.02 -22.39 -4.94
N LEU A 79 0.70 -22.22 -6.05
CA LEU A 79 0.28 -21.34 -7.15
C LEU A 79 -1.02 -21.80 -7.80
N GLU A 80 -1.29 -23.10 -7.80
CA GLU A 80 -2.47 -23.74 -8.38
C GLU A 80 -3.71 -23.68 -7.48
N LYS A 81 -3.56 -23.35 -6.19
CA LYS A 81 -4.66 -23.30 -5.24
C LYS A 81 -5.46 -22.02 -5.42
N ASN A 82 -6.74 -22.15 -5.73
CA ASN A 82 -7.65 -21.02 -5.89
C ASN A 82 -8.34 -20.68 -4.56
N ILE A 83 -8.24 -19.44 -4.08
CA ILE A 83 -8.75 -19.07 -2.75
C ILE A 83 -10.28 -19.06 -2.66
N ILE A 84 -10.98 -18.88 -3.78
CA ILE A 84 -12.45 -18.80 -3.81
C ILE A 84 -13.11 -20.18 -3.79
N ASP A 85 -12.37 -21.22 -4.20
CA ASP A 85 -12.80 -22.62 -4.23
C ASP A 85 -12.64 -23.23 -2.82
N LYS A 86 -13.41 -22.68 -1.87
CA LYS A 86 -13.22 -22.94 -0.44
C LYS A 86 -13.59 -24.38 -0.03
N ASP A 87 -14.42 -25.08 -0.78
CA ASP A 87 -14.74 -26.50 -0.52
C ASP A 87 -13.67 -27.44 -1.08
N GLU A 88 -13.09 -27.09 -2.24
CA GLU A 88 -12.00 -27.83 -2.87
C GLU A 88 -10.67 -27.61 -2.13
N TYR A 89 -10.46 -26.42 -1.55
CA TYR A 89 -9.27 -26.07 -0.77
C TYR A 89 -9.62 -25.59 0.66
N PRO A 90 -10.26 -26.43 1.48
CA PRO A 90 -10.80 -26.03 2.79
C PRO A 90 -9.70 -25.63 3.77
N GLN A 91 -8.51 -26.22 3.63
CA GLN A 91 -7.38 -25.86 4.47
C GLN A 91 -6.80 -24.48 4.11
N SER A 92 -6.92 -24.04 2.85
CA SER A 92 -6.55 -22.68 2.45
C SER A 92 -7.55 -21.66 3.00
N ALA A 93 -8.85 -21.98 2.96
CA ALA A 93 -9.90 -21.17 3.55
C ALA A 93 -9.74 -21.05 5.08
N GLU A 94 -9.39 -22.14 5.76
CA GLU A 94 -9.08 -22.13 7.19
C GLU A 94 -7.85 -21.27 7.52
N ILE A 95 -6.83 -21.29 6.68
CA ILE A 95 -5.65 -20.42 6.83
C ILE A 95 -6.05 -18.94 6.69
N GLU A 96 -6.89 -18.60 5.71
CA GLU A 96 -7.42 -17.24 5.56
C GLU A 96 -8.17 -16.80 6.83
N ARG A 97 -9.08 -17.64 7.33
CA ARG A 97 -9.85 -17.38 8.56
C ARG A 97 -8.93 -17.11 9.75
N ARG A 98 -7.87 -17.90 9.94
CA ARG A 98 -6.88 -17.68 11.00
C ARG A 98 -6.15 -16.35 10.84
N CYS A 99 -5.75 -15.98 9.63
CA CYS A 99 -5.13 -14.67 9.38
C CYS A 99 -6.08 -13.53 9.75
N VAL A 100 -7.36 -13.58 9.35
CA VAL A 100 -8.36 -12.58 9.74
C VAL A 100 -8.45 -12.47 11.26
N ASN A 101 -8.57 -13.59 11.97
CA ASN A 101 -8.66 -13.61 13.43
C ASN A 101 -7.40 -13.05 14.12
N ILE A 102 -6.21 -13.41 13.62
CA ILE A 102 -4.94 -12.89 14.15
C ILE A 102 -4.85 -11.37 13.96
N LEU A 103 -5.24 -10.86 12.79
CA LEU A 103 -5.18 -9.42 12.50
C LEU A 103 -6.25 -8.64 13.26
N ALA A 104 -7.46 -9.18 13.39
CA ALA A 104 -8.50 -8.61 14.21
C ALA A 104 -8.05 -8.50 15.67
N ASN A 105 -7.45 -9.55 16.23
CA ASN A 105 -6.88 -9.51 17.58
C ASN A 105 -5.72 -8.51 17.69
N LEU A 106 -4.81 -8.46 16.71
CA LEU A 106 -3.68 -7.51 16.66
C LEU A 106 -4.16 -6.05 16.65
N TRP A 107 -5.33 -5.78 16.09
CA TRP A 107 -5.96 -4.47 16.02
C TRP A 107 -7.05 -4.28 17.09
N HIS A 108 -7.06 -5.12 18.11
CA HIS A 108 -7.95 -5.01 19.28
C HIS A 108 -9.44 -5.03 18.93
N ALA A 109 -9.84 -5.77 17.89
CA ALA A 109 -11.25 -5.99 17.60
C ALA A 109 -11.95 -6.58 18.83
N PRO A 110 -13.18 -6.11 19.15
CA PRO A 110 -13.91 -6.59 20.33
C PRO A 110 -14.25 -8.09 20.26
N GLU A 111 -14.32 -8.63 19.05
CA GLU A 111 -14.42 -10.06 18.74
C GLU A 111 -13.18 -10.41 17.87
N PRO A 112 -12.31 -11.35 18.31
CA PRO A 112 -12.70 -12.75 18.51
C PRO A 112 -12.27 -13.29 19.88
N THR A 113 -13.21 -13.52 20.79
CA THR A 113 -12.96 -14.03 22.16
C THR A 113 -12.73 -15.55 22.22
N GLY A 114 -12.38 -16.20 21.11
CA GLY A 114 -12.23 -17.65 21.01
C GLY A 114 -13.55 -18.41 20.82
N GLU A 115 -14.70 -17.74 20.92
CA GLU A 115 -16.04 -18.31 20.69
C GLU A 115 -16.66 -17.90 19.34
N ALA A 116 -16.22 -16.78 18.77
CA ALA A 116 -16.71 -16.24 17.49
C ALA A 116 -15.54 -15.81 16.58
N ASP A 117 -15.74 -15.96 15.27
CA ASP A 117 -14.80 -15.48 14.25
C ASP A 117 -14.92 -13.97 14.04
N ALA A 118 -13.79 -13.32 13.79
CA ALA A 118 -13.78 -11.93 13.40
C ALA A 118 -14.37 -11.74 12.00
N VAL A 119 -14.95 -10.56 11.76
CA VAL A 119 -15.56 -10.21 10.48
C VAL A 119 -14.51 -9.57 9.58
N GLY A 120 -14.10 -10.27 8.53
CA GLY A 120 -13.07 -9.79 7.63
C GLY A 120 -12.75 -10.78 6.51
N CYS A 121 -11.93 -10.35 5.56
CA CYS A 121 -11.49 -11.19 4.45
C CYS A 121 -10.11 -10.80 3.93
N SER A 122 -9.47 -11.72 3.21
CA SER A 122 -8.30 -11.38 2.40
C SER A 122 -8.72 -10.76 1.07
N THR A 123 -7.88 -9.88 0.57
CA THR A 123 -8.02 -9.19 -0.72
C THR A 123 -6.70 -9.28 -1.49
N THR A 124 -6.67 -8.85 -2.75
CA THR A 124 -5.40 -8.74 -3.49
C THR A 124 -4.48 -7.64 -2.93
N GLY A 125 -5.04 -6.65 -2.24
CA GLY A 125 -4.32 -5.51 -1.66
C GLY A 125 -5.25 -4.48 -1.04
N SER A 126 -4.69 -3.46 -0.40
CA SER A 126 -5.48 -2.39 0.24
C SER A 126 -6.47 -1.69 -0.70
N SER A 127 -6.22 -1.64 -2.01
CA SER A 127 -7.17 -1.02 -2.95
C SER A 127 -8.53 -1.73 -2.98
N GLU A 128 -8.55 -3.07 -3.02
CA GLU A 128 -9.79 -3.84 -2.96
C GLU A 128 -10.40 -3.72 -1.55
N ALA A 129 -9.59 -3.86 -0.51
CA ALA A 129 -10.03 -3.72 0.88
C ALA A 129 -10.69 -2.35 1.18
N ALA A 130 -10.11 -1.25 0.67
CA ALA A 130 -10.64 0.10 0.78
C ALA A 130 -12.00 0.23 0.07
N MET A 131 -12.14 -0.36 -1.13
CA MET A 131 -13.42 -0.38 -1.85
C MET A 131 -14.48 -1.18 -1.09
N LEU A 132 -14.13 -2.34 -0.53
CA LEU A 132 -15.04 -3.15 0.30
C LEU A 132 -15.49 -2.36 1.55
N ALA A 133 -14.55 -1.71 2.23
CA ALA A 133 -14.86 -0.86 3.39
C ALA A 133 -15.74 0.34 3.02
N GLY A 134 -15.42 1.03 1.92
CA GLY A 134 -16.21 2.15 1.41
C GLY A 134 -17.64 1.73 1.02
N MET A 135 -17.81 0.55 0.41
CA MET A 135 -19.15 -0.01 0.16
C MET A 135 -19.90 -0.25 1.47
N ALA A 136 -19.28 -0.87 2.47
CA ALA A 136 -19.93 -1.08 3.76
C ALA A 136 -20.36 0.25 4.42
N LEU A 137 -19.51 1.28 4.39
CA LEU A 137 -19.85 2.64 4.87
C LEU A 137 -21.05 3.22 4.11
N LYS A 138 -21.00 3.21 2.77
CA LYS A 138 -22.05 3.75 1.90
C LYS A 138 -23.40 3.05 2.15
N TRP A 139 -23.40 1.73 2.25
CA TRP A 139 -24.62 0.96 2.46
C TRP A 139 -25.23 1.20 3.84
N ARG A 140 -24.42 1.26 4.90
CA ARG A 140 -24.89 1.59 6.24
C ARG A 140 -25.45 3.00 6.31
N TRP A 141 -24.78 3.97 5.70
CA TRP A 141 -25.29 5.34 5.59
C TRP A 141 -26.64 5.37 4.85
N ARG A 142 -26.74 4.69 3.70
CA ARG A 142 -27.97 4.62 2.91
C ARG A 142 -29.13 4.05 3.73
N ALA A 143 -28.92 2.90 4.38
CA ALA A 143 -29.94 2.25 5.19
C ALA A 143 -30.43 3.15 6.34
N ARG A 144 -29.52 3.88 7.01
CA ARG A 144 -29.87 4.87 8.04
C ARG A 144 -30.72 6.01 7.48
N ARG A 145 -30.36 6.56 6.32
CA ARG A 145 -31.10 7.65 5.66
C ARG A 145 -32.49 7.21 5.21
N GLU A 146 -32.59 6.07 4.54
CA GLU A 146 -33.86 5.52 4.04
C GLU A 146 -34.82 5.16 5.18
N THR A 147 -34.30 4.56 6.26
CA THR A 147 -35.10 4.27 7.46
C THR A 147 -35.66 5.53 8.10
N ALA A 148 -34.91 6.63 8.05
CA ALA A 148 -35.34 7.94 8.54
C ALA A 148 -36.23 8.71 7.53
N GLY A 149 -36.51 8.16 6.34
CA GLY A 149 -37.26 8.84 5.29
C GLY A 149 -36.53 10.03 4.65
N LEU A 150 -35.20 10.04 4.71
CA LEU A 150 -34.33 11.11 4.22
C LEU A 150 -33.70 10.74 2.85
N ASP A 151 -33.27 11.75 2.10
CA ASP A 151 -32.61 11.56 0.79
C ASP A 151 -31.28 10.81 0.92
N ALA A 152 -31.11 9.69 0.20
CA ALA A 152 -29.90 8.89 0.19
C ALA A 152 -29.13 8.94 -1.15
N SER A 153 -29.36 9.98 -1.96
CA SER A 153 -28.81 10.09 -3.33
C SER A 153 -27.45 10.78 -3.44
N ARG A 154 -26.98 11.50 -2.41
CA ARG A 154 -25.78 12.37 -2.49
C ARG A 154 -24.69 12.06 -1.44
N PRO A 155 -24.19 10.83 -1.35
CA PRO A 155 -23.15 10.49 -0.36
C PRO A 155 -21.83 11.23 -0.61
N ASN A 156 -21.13 11.61 0.46
CA ASN A 156 -19.74 12.09 0.42
C ASN A 156 -18.83 11.30 1.38
N LEU A 157 -17.53 11.31 1.12
CA LEU A 157 -16.49 10.70 1.97
C LEU A 157 -15.40 11.75 2.26
N VAL A 158 -15.15 12.01 3.55
CA VAL A 158 -14.18 13.03 4.00
C VAL A 158 -12.80 12.40 4.22
N MET A 159 -11.77 13.02 3.64
CA MET A 159 -10.42 12.47 3.53
C MET A 159 -9.39 13.59 3.40
N GLY A 160 -8.15 13.39 3.86
CA GLY A 160 -7.05 14.29 3.51
C GLY A 160 -6.65 14.16 2.02
N ALA A 161 -6.13 15.23 1.42
CA ALA A 161 -5.63 15.19 0.04
C ALA A 161 -4.43 14.23 -0.16
N ASN A 162 -3.81 13.78 0.94
CA ASN A 162 -2.76 12.76 1.01
C ASN A 162 -3.24 11.31 0.89
N VAL A 163 -4.56 11.05 0.78
CA VAL A 163 -5.06 9.68 0.58
C VAL A 163 -4.49 9.03 -0.68
N GLN A 164 -4.41 7.70 -0.64
CA GLN A 164 -4.01 6.93 -1.81
C GLN A 164 -5.14 6.92 -2.87
N VAL A 165 -4.76 6.94 -4.15
CA VAL A 165 -5.67 7.01 -5.30
C VAL A 165 -6.80 5.94 -5.33
N CYS A 166 -6.71 4.86 -4.56
CA CYS A 166 -7.78 3.87 -4.41
C CYS A 166 -9.07 4.49 -3.87
N TRP A 167 -8.97 5.51 -3.02
CA TRP A 167 -10.13 6.21 -2.47
C TRP A 167 -10.80 7.11 -3.49
N GLU A 168 -10.03 7.80 -4.34
CA GLU A 168 -10.58 8.53 -5.49
C GLU A 168 -11.26 7.58 -6.50
N LYS A 169 -10.66 6.40 -6.73
CA LYS A 169 -11.28 5.35 -7.55
C LYS A 169 -12.59 4.87 -6.94
N PHE A 170 -12.61 4.58 -5.63
CA PHE A 170 -13.85 4.23 -4.92
C PHE A 170 -14.92 5.31 -5.12
N ALA A 171 -14.57 6.56 -4.83
CA ALA A 171 -15.48 7.69 -4.95
C ALA A 171 -16.05 7.80 -6.38
N ARG A 172 -15.19 7.67 -7.39
CA ARG A 172 -15.61 7.71 -8.79
C ARG A 172 -16.49 6.53 -9.20
N TYR A 173 -16.13 5.30 -8.81
CA TYR A 173 -16.83 4.09 -9.27
C TYR A 173 -18.15 3.86 -8.54
N TRP A 174 -18.31 4.40 -7.33
CA TRP A 174 -19.52 4.28 -6.53
C TRP A 174 -20.31 5.59 -6.41
N ASP A 175 -20.09 6.59 -7.25
CA ASP A 175 -20.83 7.87 -7.22
C ASP A 175 -20.89 8.48 -5.80
N VAL A 176 -19.72 8.57 -5.14
CA VAL A 176 -19.54 9.25 -3.86
C VAL A 176 -18.72 10.51 -4.11
N GLU A 177 -19.14 11.63 -3.56
CA GLU A 177 -18.35 12.86 -3.60
C GLU A 177 -17.06 12.69 -2.77
N ALA A 178 -15.90 12.81 -3.41
CA ALA A 178 -14.61 12.81 -2.73
C ALA A 178 -14.34 14.19 -2.13
N ARG A 179 -14.51 14.33 -0.81
CA ARG A 179 -14.15 15.54 -0.07
C ARG A 179 -12.70 15.46 0.38
N LEU A 180 -11.81 15.77 -0.56
CA LEU A 180 -10.37 15.87 -0.32
C LEU A 180 -10.05 17.20 0.35
N ILE A 181 -9.52 17.15 1.57
CA ILE A 181 -9.15 18.32 2.34
C ILE A 181 -7.69 18.70 2.04
N PRO A 182 -7.42 19.92 1.54
CA PRO A 182 -6.06 20.43 1.36
C PRO A 182 -5.27 20.44 2.68
N LEU A 183 -3.96 20.20 2.58
CA LEU A 183 -3.11 20.01 3.75
C LEU A 183 -2.60 21.33 4.36
N ASP A 184 -2.82 22.50 3.75
CA ASP A 184 -2.61 23.87 4.26
C ASP A 184 -1.59 24.07 5.42
N GLY A 185 -0.35 23.64 5.20
CA GLY A 185 0.76 23.79 6.16
C GLY A 185 0.97 22.63 7.16
N ALA A 186 0.05 21.66 7.19
CA ALA A 186 0.24 20.32 7.74
C ALA A 186 0.65 19.34 6.62
N THR A 187 1.10 18.13 6.97
CA THR A 187 1.39 17.07 5.99
C THR A 187 0.28 16.01 5.89
N HIS A 188 -0.79 16.15 6.67
CA HIS A 188 -1.87 15.18 6.76
C HIS A 188 -3.16 15.81 7.32
N LEU A 189 -4.28 15.08 7.23
CA LEU A 189 -5.58 15.53 7.74
C LEU A 189 -5.52 15.77 9.26
N THR A 190 -6.08 16.89 9.73
CA THR A 190 -6.24 17.19 11.16
C THR A 190 -7.65 16.88 11.66
N ALA A 191 -7.81 16.72 12.98
CA ALA A 191 -9.10 16.43 13.61
C ALA A 191 -10.15 17.53 13.35
N ASP A 192 -9.76 18.80 13.47
CA ASP A 192 -10.64 19.95 13.24
C ASP A 192 -11.11 20.01 11.78
N GLN A 193 -10.18 19.82 10.84
CA GLN A 193 -10.50 19.77 9.42
C GLN A 193 -11.46 18.62 9.07
N ALA A 194 -11.22 17.43 9.63
CA ALA A 194 -12.07 16.26 9.40
C ALA A 194 -13.51 16.53 9.87
N ALA A 195 -13.68 16.99 11.11
CA ALA A 195 -15.01 17.26 11.66
C ALA A 195 -15.73 18.41 10.94
N ALA A 196 -15.02 19.48 10.58
CA ALA A 196 -15.60 20.63 9.88
C ALA A 196 -16.11 20.30 8.47
N ALA A 197 -15.58 19.27 7.83
CA ALA A 197 -15.97 18.84 6.48
C ALA A 197 -17.15 17.84 6.46
N CYS A 198 -17.59 17.36 7.63
CA CYS A 198 -18.69 16.42 7.75
C CYS A 198 -20.06 17.10 7.69
N ASP A 199 -21.02 16.43 7.06
CA ASP A 199 -22.44 16.78 7.06
C ASP A 199 -23.34 15.51 7.12
N GLU A 200 -24.66 15.66 6.98
CA GLU A 200 -25.61 14.54 7.03
C GLU A 200 -25.46 13.52 5.90
N ASN A 201 -24.72 13.86 4.84
CA ASN A 201 -24.45 13.00 3.70
C ASN A 201 -23.07 12.30 3.79
N THR A 202 -22.30 12.60 4.83
CA THR A 202 -20.99 11.98 5.04
C THR A 202 -21.15 10.51 5.46
N ILE A 203 -20.68 9.60 4.61
CA ILE A 203 -20.74 8.16 4.85
C ILE A 203 -19.68 7.70 5.88
N GLY A 204 -18.63 8.48 6.05
CA GLY A 204 -17.54 8.26 6.99
C GLY A 204 -16.39 9.25 6.78
N VAL A 205 -15.39 9.14 7.65
CA VAL A 205 -14.06 9.74 7.49
C VAL A 205 -13.06 8.62 7.24
N VAL A 206 -12.06 8.86 6.38
CA VAL A 206 -10.88 7.99 6.26
C VAL A 206 -9.69 8.66 6.93
N ALA A 207 -9.11 8.01 7.93
CA ALA A 207 -7.82 8.39 8.50
C ALA A 207 -6.71 7.46 7.97
N VAL A 208 -5.58 8.03 7.57
CA VAL A 208 -4.45 7.29 6.99
C VAL A 208 -3.39 7.02 8.05
N LEU A 209 -3.23 5.76 8.45
CA LEU A 209 -2.14 5.35 9.33
C LEU A 209 -0.89 5.01 8.50
N GLY A 210 -0.14 6.04 8.15
CA GLY A 210 1.08 5.93 7.37
C GLY A 210 0.89 6.41 5.93
N SER A 211 0.87 7.73 5.78
CA SER A 211 0.79 8.47 4.52
C SER A 211 1.78 7.95 3.50
N THR A 212 1.35 7.80 2.24
CA THR A 212 2.27 7.40 1.18
C THR A 212 3.24 8.52 0.82
N PHE A 213 2.93 9.78 1.11
CA PHE A 213 3.74 10.92 0.69
C PHE A 213 4.99 11.11 1.53
N ASP A 214 4.88 10.97 2.85
CA ASP A 214 5.95 11.25 3.81
C ASP A 214 6.10 10.15 4.87
N GLY A 215 5.13 9.24 5.00
CA GLY A 215 5.17 8.16 5.98
C GLY A 215 4.60 8.53 7.34
N SER A 216 4.00 9.72 7.49
CA SER A 216 3.44 10.14 8.76
C SER A 216 2.13 9.44 9.11
N TYR A 217 1.77 9.39 10.39
CA TYR A 217 0.48 8.93 10.88
C TYR A 217 -0.50 10.09 11.00
N GLU A 218 -1.74 9.91 10.53
CA GLU A 218 -2.82 10.81 10.92
C GLU A 218 -3.26 10.57 12.37
N PRO A 219 -3.71 11.60 13.10
CA PRO A 219 -4.05 11.50 14.52
C PRO A 219 -5.44 10.86 14.70
N VAL A 220 -5.54 9.55 14.48
CA VAL A 220 -6.80 8.80 14.47
C VAL A 220 -7.63 9.01 15.75
N ALA A 221 -7.00 8.99 16.93
CA ALA A 221 -7.69 9.22 18.20
C ALA A 221 -8.27 10.64 18.31
N GLU A 222 -7.55 11.66 17.83
CA GLU A 222 -8.02 13.04 17.85
C GLU A 222 -9.17 13.23 16.85
N ILE A 223 -9.06 12.63 15.66
CA ILE A 223 -10.15 12.61 14.67
C ILE A 223 -11.39 11.93 15.28
N ALA A 224 -11.24 10.79 15.94
CA ALA A 224 -12.35 10.11 16.60
C ALA A 224 -13.01 11.00 17.68
N ALA A 225 -12.21 11.65 18.52
CA ALA A 225 -12.71 12.56 19.55
C ALA A 225 -13.44 13.79 18.97
N ALA A 226 -12.93 14.35 17.87
CA ALA A 226 -13.60 15.46 17.18
C ALA A 226 -14.94 15.03 16.57
N LEU A 227 -15.02 13.82 16.02
CA LEU A 227 -16.28 13.25 15.54
C LEU A 227 -17.26 12.93 16.69
N ASP A 228 -16.76 12.57 17.88
CA ASP A 228 -17.60 12.44 19.08
C ASP A 228 -18.20 13.79 19.50
N ALA A 229 -17.39 14.84 19.51
CA ALA A 229 -17.87 16.19 19.79
C ALA A 229 -18.89 16.67 18.74
N LEU A 230 -18.66 16.38 17.45
CA LEU A 230 -19.59 16.69 16.37
C LEU A 230 -20.94 15.98 16.58
N ALA A 231 -20.91 14.68 16.87
CA ALA A 231 -22.12 13.89 17.14
C ALA A 231 -22.90 14.43 18.35
N ALA A 232 -22.20 14.79 19.43
CA ALA A 232 -22.83 15.38 20.62
C ALA A 232 -23.47 16.75 20.34
N ALA A 233 -22.85 17.57 19.49
CA ALA A 233 -23.33 18.91 19.18
C ALA A 233 -24.47 18.93 18.14
N THR A 234 -24.48 17.99 17.21
CA THR A 234 -25.35 18.07 16.00
C THR A 234 -26.23 16.84 15.80
N GLY A 235 -25.94 15.73 16.47
CA GLY A 235 -26.55 14.42 16.18
C GLY A 235 -25.96 13.69 14.97
N LEU A 236 -24.95 14.25 14.29
CA LEU A 236 -24.29 13.61 13.15
C LEU A 236 -23.38 12.47 13.62
N ASP A 237 -23.84 11.22 13.46
CA ASP A 237 -23.05 10.03 13.76
C ASP A 237 -22.24 9.54 12.55
N VAL A 238 -21.02 10.06 12.43
CA VAL A 238 -20.09 9.75 11.34
C VAL A 238 -19.06 8.69 11.80
N PRO A 239 -18.99 7.53 11.11
CA PRO A 239 -18.00 6.48 11.42
C PRO A 239 -16.61 6.80 10.86
N LEU A 240 -15.60 6.12 11.40
CA LEU A 240 -14.21 6.22 10.96
C LEU A 240 -13.75 4.89 10.33
N HIS A 241 -13.12 4.99 9.17
CA HIS A 241 -12.31 3.91 8.60
C HIS A 241 -10.83 4.27 8.71
N VAL A 242 -9.99 3.31 9.04
CA VAL A 242 -8.53 3.51 9.08
C VAL A 242 -7.87 2.81 7.91
N ASP A 243 -7.34 3.60 6.98
CA ASP A 243 -6.45 3.09 5.94
C ASP A 243 -5.06 2.86 6.55
N ALA A 244 -4.89 1.67 7.13
CA ALA A 244 -3.65 1.22 7.71
C ALA A 244 -2.83 0.37 6.72
N ALA A 245 -2.90 0.67 5.41
CA ALA A 245 -2.24 -0.11 4.36
C ALA A 245 -0.77 -0.42 4.70
N SER A 246 -0.05 0.55 5.24
CA SER A 246 1.32 0.40 5.72
C SER A 246 1.37 0.26 7.25
N GLY A 247 0.77 1.19 7.99
CA GLY A 247 0.89 1.29 9.45
C GLY A 247 0.31 0.10 10.22
N GLY A 248 -0.64 -0.65 9.64
CA GLY A 248 -1.31 -1.77 10.30
C GLY A 248 -0.39 -2.95 10.63
N PHE A 249 0.83 -3.00 10.05
CA PHE A 249 1.90 -3.94 10.39
C PHE A 249 3.14 -3.27 10.99
N ILE A 250 3.05 -2.00 11.40
CA ILE A 250 4.13 -1.26 12.09
C ILE A 250 3.67 -0.87 13.50
N ALA A 251 2.61 -0.07 13.60
CA ALA A 251 2.16 0.52 14.85
C ALA A 251 1.87 -0.51 15.96
N PRO A 252 1.22 -1.68 15.72
CA PRO A 252 1.03 -2.68 16.75
C PRO A 252 2.31 -3.16 17.44
N PHE A 253 3.44 -3.13 16.73
CA PHE A 253 4.70 -3.70 17.21
C PHE A 253 5.63 -2.64 17.80
N LEU A 254 5.65 -1.44 17.24
CA LEU A 254 6.57 -0.37 17.63
C LEU A 254 5.91 0.70 18.49
N ASP A 255 4.62 0.95 18.28
CA ASP A 255 3.86 2.04 18.89
C ASP A 255 2.60 1.50 19.62
N PRO A 256 2.72 0.51 20.53
CA PRO A 256 1.56 -0.21 21.08
C PRO A 256 0.59 0.68 21.87
N ASP A 257 1.10 1.77 22.44
CA ASP A 257 0.30 2.74 23.21
C ASP A 257 -0.46 3.74 22.33
N LEU A 258 -0.15 3.81 21.02
CA LEU A 258 -0.88 4.64 20.07
C LEU A 258 -2.31 4.11 19.92
N LEU A 259 -3.30 4.97 20.20
CA LEU A 259 -4.71 4.66 19.97
C LEU A 259 -5.07 4.99 18.51
N TRP A 260 -5.22 3.95 17.70
CA TRP A 260 -5.55 4.10 16.28
C TRP A 260 -6.52 3.03 15.74
N ASP A 261 -6.72 1.94 16.49
CA ASP A 261 -7.42 0.75 16.01
C ASP A 261 -8.81 0.61 16.66
N PHE A 262 -9.33 -0.62 16.75
CA PHE A 262 -10.66 -0.87 17.31
C PHE A 262 -10.78 -0.57 18.82
N ARG A 263 -9.71 -0.17 19.51
CA ARG A 263 -9.85 0.49 20.82
C ARG A 263 -10.69 1.77 20.77
N LEU A 264 -10.80 2.40 19.59
CA LEU A 264 -11.65 3.56 19.34
C LEU A 264 -13.00 3.11 18.77
N ASP A 265 -14.11 3.43 19.46
CA ASP A 265 -15.46 2.95 19.07
C ASP A 265 -15.92 3.44 17.69
N ARG A 266 -15.43 4.61 17.25
CA ARG A 266 -15.73 5.14 15.91
C ARG A 266 -15.05 4.36 14.79
N VAL A 267 -13.98 3.63 15.07
CA VAL A 267 -13.29 2.82 14.06
C VAL A 267 -14.16 1.59 13.76
N LYS A 268 -14.78 1.60 12.58
CA LYS A 268 -15.72 0.54 12.13
C LYS A 268 -15.09 -0.47 11.21
N SER A 269 -14.01 -0.10 10.53
CA SER A 269 -13.22 -1.02 9.72
C SER A 269 -11.79 -0.52 9.53
N ILE A 270 -10.88 -1.45 9.29
CA ILE A 270 -9.45 -1.21 9.07
C ILE A 270 -9.01 -2.03 7.87
N ASN A 271 -8.28 -1.42 6.94
CA ASN A 271 -7.58 -2.17 5.89
C ASN A 271 -6.08 -2.23 6.14
N SER A 272 -5.41 -3.28 5.67
CA SER A 272 -3.94 -3.33 5.62
C SER A 272 -3.42 -4.10 4.41
N SER A 273 -2.24 -3.74 3.92
CA SER A 273 -1.56 -4.47 2.84
C SER A 273 -0.56 -5.44 3.45
N GLY A 274 -0.90 -6.74 3.48
CA GLY A 274 0.03 -7.81 3.85
C GLY A 274 1.31 -7.80 3.02
N HIS A 275 1.19 -7.37 1.76
CA HIS A 275 2.34 -7.26 0.88
C HIS A 275 3.22 -6.01 1.06
N LYS A 276 2.87 -5.09 1.97
CA LYS A 276 3.74 -3.97 2.36
C LYS A 276 4.59 -4.39 3.56
N TYR A 277 4.31 -3.86 4.75
CA TYR A 277 5.01 -4.22 5.99
C TYR A 277 4.51 -5.52 6.63
N GLY A 278 3.49 -6.17 6.05
CA GLY A 278 3.10 -7.54 6.43
C GLY A 278 4.07 -8.63 5.99
N LEU A 279 5.13 -8.26 5.24
CA LEU A 279 6.29 -9.09 4.86
C LEU A 279 6.02 -10.17 3.80
N VAL A 280 5.01 -9.98 2.94
CA VAL A 280 4.65 -10.92 1.86
C VAL A 280 4.88 -10.30 0.48
N TYR A 281 5.25 -11.08 -0.54
CA TYR A 281 5.27 -10.61 -1.92
C TYR A 281 3.90 -10.06 -2.39
N PRO A 282 3.87 -9.18 -3.43
CA PRO A 282 2.63 -8.58 -3.91
C PRO A 282 1.53 -9.61 -4.21
N GLY A 283 0.30 -9.27 -3.83
CA GLY A 283 -0.90 -10.11 -4.04
C GLY A 283 -1.77 -10.42 -2.82
N VAL A 284 -1.46 -9.85 -1.64
CA VAL A 284 -2.34 -9.97 -0.45
C VAL A 284 -2.57 -8.66 0.30
N GLY A 285 -3.82 -8.39 0.65
CA GLY A 285 -4.29 -7.37 1.58
C GLY A 285 -5.39 -7.93 2.49
N TRP A 286 -5.85 -7.11 3.42
CA TRP A 286 -6.80 -7.49 4.46
C TRP A 286 -7.76 -6.36 4.74
N VAL A 287 -9.02 -6.69 5.02
CA VAL A 287 -10.00 -5.80 5.64
C VAL A 287 -10.62 -6.52 6.81
N VAL A 288 -10.76 -5.81 7.92
CA VAL A 288 -11.46 -6.27 9.12
C VAL A 288 -12.51 -5.23 9.48
N TRP A 289 -13.70 -5.67 9.85
CA TRP A 289 -14.76 -4.86 10.42
C TRP A 289 -14.81 -5.10 11.93
N ARG A 290 -15.21 -4.06 12.68
CA ARG A 290 -15.29 -4.10 14.14
C ARG A 290 -16.27 -5.18 14.62
N SER A 291 -17.43 -5.26 13.98
CA SER A 291 -18.46 -6.29 14.25
C SER A 291 -19.24 -6.63 12.98
N SER A 292 -20.14 -7.62 13.07
CA SER A 292 -21.04 -7.99 11.98
C SER A 292 -22.04 -6.89 11.61
N GLU A 293 -22.35 -5.96 12.52
CA GLU A 293 -23.21 -4.80 12.23
C GLU A 293 -22.53 -3.76 11.33
N ASP A 294 -21.19 -3.79 11.27
CA ASP A 294 -20.41 -2.89 10.42
C ASP A 294 -20.24 -3.41 8.99
N LEU A 295 -20.67 -4.65 8.70
CA LEU A 295 -20.73 -5.25 7.37
C LEU A 295 -22.17 -5.64 7.01
N PRO A 296 -22.88 -4.85 6.19
CA PRO A 296 -24.25 -5.15 5.76
C PRO A 296 -24.39 -6.54 5.12
N ALA A 297 -25.32 -7.35 5.61
CA ALA A 297 -25.52 -8.73 5.13
C ALA A 297 -25.89 -8.80 3.63
N GLU A 298 -26.53 -7.77 3.07
CA GLU A 298 -26.87 -7.69 1.65
C GLU A 298 -25.66 -7.54 0.71
N LEU A 299 -24.48 -7.21 1.26
CA LEU A 299 -23.23 -7.21 0.52
C LEU A 299 -22.54 -8.58 0.50
N ILE A 300 -23.02 -9.53 1.31
CA ILE A 300 -22.42 -10.86 1.45
C ILE A 300 -23.13 -11.82 0.49
N PHE A 301 -22.35 -12.51 -0.33
CA PHE A 301 -22.83 -13.52 -1.27
C PHE A 301 -22.50 -14.92 -0.76
N SER A 302 -23.49 -15.82 -0.76
CA SER A 302 -23.28 -17.25 -0.56
C SER A 302 -23.04 -17.93 -1.90
N VAL A 303 -21.94 -18.69 -2.00
CA VAL A 303 -21.59 -19.45 -3.21
C VAL A 303 -21.86 -20.92 -2.96
N ASP A 304 -22.95 -21.46 -3.51
CA ASP A 304 -23.40 -22.83 -3.21
C ASP A 304 -22.94 -23.90 -4.23
N TYR A 305 -22.52 -23.50 -5.43
CA TYR A 305 -22.23 -24.45 -6.53
C TYR A 305 -20.84 -25.11 -6.47
N LEU A 306 -20.00 -24.68 -5.53
CA LEU A 306 -18.70 -25.27 -5.22
C LEU A 306 -18.81 -26.19 -4.00
N GLY A 307 -19.88 -27.00 -3.90
CA GLY A 307 -19.97 -28.07 -2.89
C GLY A 307 -20.42 -27.68 -1.47
N GLY A 308 -20.49 -26.40 -1.10
CA GLY A 308 -21.01 -25.93 0.20
C GLY A 308 -21.45 -24.45 0.17
N SER A 309 -22.05 -23.93 1.25
CA SER A 309 -22.45 -22.51 1.35
C SER A 309 -21.44 -21.74 2.19
N MET A 310 -20.57 -20.94 1.55
CA MET A 310 -19.60 -20.09 2.25
C MET A 310 -19.85 -18.61 1.94
N PRO A 311 -19.94 -17.73 2.96
CA PRO A 311 -20.12 -16.31 2.76
C PRO A 311 -18.86 -15.69 2.16
N THR A 312 -19.05 -14.86 1.14
CA THR A 312 -17.96 -14.15 0.45
C THR A 312 -18.34 -12.69 0.26
N PHE A 313 -17.37 -11.81 0.51
CA PHE A 313 -17.45 -10.40 0.15
C PHE A 313 -16.09 -9.98 -0.42
N ALA A 314 -16.00 -9.98 -1.75
CA ALA A 314 -14.79 -9.69 -2.51
C ALA A 314 -15.19 -9.06 -3.86
N LEU A 315 -14.29 -8.27 -4.45
CA LEU A 315 -14.47 -7.79 -5.83
C LEU A 315 -13.90 -8.80 -6.82
N ASN A 316 -12.82 -9.47 -6.43
CA ASN A 316 -12.21 -10.55 -7.21
C ASN A 316 -12.91 -11.89 -6.97
N PHE A 317 -12.85 -12.76 -7.97
CA PHE A 317 -13.30 -14.16 -7.86
C PHE A 317 -12.09 -15.10 -7.76
N SER A 318 -11.71 -15.77 -8.86
CA SER A 318 -10.54 -16.66 -8.87
C SER A 318 -9.24 -15.89 -8.69
N ARG A 319 -8.46 -16.28 -7.67
CA ARG A 319 -7.09 -15.79 -7.46
C ARG A 319 -6.26 -16.79 -6.63
N PRO A 320 -4.92 -16.76 -6.72
CA PRO A 320 -4.07 -17.67 -5.97
C PRO A 320 -4.22 -17.51 -4.45
N ALA A 321 -4.24 -18.64 -3.74
CA ALA A 321 -4.17 -18.70 -2.28
C ALA A 321 -2.72 -18.57 -1.75
N ALA A 322 -1.72 -18.63 -2.65
CA ALA A 322 -0.30 -18.66 -2.31
C ALA A 322 0.13 -17.51 -1.38
N GLN A 323 -0.30 -16.27 -1.64
CA GLN A 323 0.05 -15.12 -0.81
C GLN A 323 -0.64 -15.13 0.55
N VAL A 324 -1.87 -15.67 0.65
CA VAL A 324 -2.56 -15.86 1.95
C VAL A 324 -1.83 -16.90 2.80
N ILE A 325 -1.41 -18.01 2.18
CA ILE A 325 -0.60 -19.05 2.83
C ILE A 325 0.76 -18.47 3.27
N ALA A 326 1.39 -17.66 2.43
CA ALA A 326 2.63 -16.97 2.76
C ALA A 326 2.47 -15.96 3.91
N GLN A 327 1.34 -15.25 3.98
CA GLN A 327 1.03 -14.39 5.13
C GLN A 327 0.95 -15.21 6.42
N TYR A 328 0.21 -16.32 6.41
CA TYR A 328 0.10 -17.17 7.58
C TYR A 328 1.46 -17.74 8.01
N TYR A 329 2.31 -18.12 7.05
CA TYR A 329 3.69 -18.47 7.33
C TYR A 329 4.41 -17.35 8.09
N THR A 330 4.38 -16.10 7.61
CA THR A 330 5.05 -14.98 8.30
C THR A 330 4.49 -14.71 9.71
N LEU A 331 3.17 -14.83 9.90
CA LEU A 331 2.52 -14.69 11.21
C LEU A 331 3.00 -15.76 12.19
N VAL A 332 3.07 -17.03 11.76
CA VAL A 332 3.54 -18.15 12.60
C VAL A 332 5.05 -18.08 12.82
N ARG A 333 5.82 -17.81 11.76
CA ARG A 333 7.29 -17.85 11.75
C ARG A 333 7.92 -16.73 12.57
N TYR A 334 7.35 -15.53 12.50
CA TYR A 334 7.90 -14.37 13.19
C TYR A 334 7.24 -14.16 14.55
N GLY A 335 5.93 -14.39 14.65
CA GLY A 335 5.15 -13.97 15.81
C GLY A 335 5.33 -12.49 16.13
N PHE A 336 4.84 -12.06 17.28
CA PHE A 336 4.93 -10.64 17.67
C PHE A 336 6.39 -10.14 17.74
N ASP A 337 7.28 -10.87 18.42
CA ASP A 337 8.68 -10.46 18.61
C ASP A 337 9.48 -10.40 17.31
N GLY A 338 9.20 -11.31 16.36
CA GLY A 338 9.86 -11.30 15.06
C GLY A 338 9.46 -10.08 14.23
N TYR A 339 8.16 -9.80 14.15
CA TYR A 339 7.67 -8.56 13.51
C TYR A 339 8.29 -7.34 14.18
N ARG A 340 8.22 -7.23 15.51
CA ARG A 340 8.82 -6.12 16.28
C ARG A 340 10.30 -5.90 15.92
N ARG A 341 11.12 -6.95 15.91
CA ARG A 341 12.55 -6.84 15.55
C ARG A 341 12.77 -6.37 14.11
N ILE A 342 11.99 -6.90 13.16
CA ILE A 342 12.11 -6.54 11.73
C ILE A 342 11.69 -5.08 11.50
N GLN A 343 10.57 -4.66 12.09
CA GLN A 343 10.09 -3.30 11.95
C GLN A 343 11.03 -2.31 12.65
N GLN A 344 11.49 -2.63 13.87
CA GLN A 344 12.43 -1.77 14.60
C GLN A 344 13.72 -1.57 13.80
N ARG A 345 14.27 -2.66 13.24
CA ARG A 345 15.47 -2.56 12.40
C ARG A 345 15.24 -1.67 11.18
N SER A 346 14.05 -1.71 10.57
CA SER A 346 13.71 -0.85 9.44
C SER A 346 13.63 0.62 9.89
N ARG A 347 13.06 0.89 11.06
CA ARG A 347 12.97 2.24 11.66
C ARG A 347 14.36 2.78 12.03
N ASP A 348 15.22 1.96 12.63
CA ASP A 348 16.60 2.33 12.95
C ASP A 348 17.40 2.74 11.71
N ILE A 349 17.25 1.97 10.62
CA ILE A 349 17.91 2.29 9.34
C ILE A 349 17.35 3.59 8.74
N ALA A 350 16.03 3.81 8.82
CA ALA A 350 15.43 5.07 8.38
C ALA A 350 15.99 6.28 9.16
N GLY A 351 16.18 6.15 10.48
CA GLY A 351 16.81 7.19 11.31
C GLY A 351 18.28 7.48 10.92
N VAL A 352 19.06 6.43 10.59
CA VAL A 352 20.42 6.59 10.05
C VAL A 352 20.40 7.31 8.70
N LEU A 353 19.48 6.94 7.80
CA LEU A 353 19.31 7.61 6.51
C LEU A 353 18.93 9.08 6.69
N ALA A 354 17.97 9.40 7.56
CA ALA A 354 17.54 10.77 7.81
C ALA A 354 18.73 11.64 8.27
N SER A 355 19.48 11.16 9.27
CA SER A 355 20.66 11.85 9.77
C SER A 355 21.75 12.01 8.69
N GLY A 356 21.94 11.00 7.84
CA GLY A 356 22.88 11.03 6.73
C GLY A 356 22.47 12.01 5.63
N VAL A 357 21.19 12.05 5.27
CA VAL A 357 20.64 13.00 4.28
C VAL A 357 20.85 14.44 4.75
N GLU A 358 20.60 14.75 6.02
CA GLU A 358 20.90 16.08 6.60
C GLU A 358 22.37 16.44 6.52
N ALA A 359 23.25 15.48 6.85
CA ALA A 359 24.69 15.69 6.84
C ALA A 359 25.25 15.91 5.43
N VAL A 360 24.66 15.28 4.41
CA VAL A 360 25.06 15.48 3.00
C VAL A 360 24.67 16.88 2.52
N GLY A 361 23.46 17.35 2.87
CA GLY A 361 22.91 18.63 2.41
C GLY A 361 22.71 18.70 0.88
N PRO A 362 22.04 19.72 0.35
CA PRO A 362 21.34 20.81 1.04
C PRO A 362 19.85 20.46 1.25
N PHE A 363 19.53 19.43 2.05
CA PHE A 363 18.17 18.92 2.20
C PHE A 363 17.47 19.37 3.50
N THR A 364 16.16 19.50 3.43
CA THR A 364 15.26 19.63 4.59
C THR A 364 14.33 18.41 4.62
N LEU A 365 14.31 17.66 5.72
CA LEU A 365 13.39 16.54 5.89
C LEU A 365 11.99 17.04 6.25
N LEU A 366 10.98 16.46 5.62
CA LEU A 366 9.58 16.56 6.04
C LEU A 366 9.25 15.46 7.06
N SER A 367 9.86 14.28 6.89
CA SER A 367 9.72 13.16 7.80
C SER A 367 11.05 12.43 7.97
N ARG A 368 11.29 11.89 9.17
CA ARG A 368 12.58 11.26 9.54
C ARG A 368 12.51 9.73 9.59
N GLY A 369 11.32 9.17 9.42
CA GLY A 369 11.07 7.74 9.56
C GLY A 369 10.81 7.26 10.99
N ASP A 370 10.38 8.15 11.88
CA ASP A 370 10.07 7.82 13.29
C ASP A 370 8.73 7.09 13.45
N GLU A 371 7.84 7.21 12.48
CA GLU A 371 6.54 6.53 12.39
C GLU A 371 6.66 5.34 11.41
N LEU A 372 6.24 5.46 10.15
CA LEU A 372 6.70 4.49 9.16
C LEU A 372 8.21 4.63 8.96
N PRO A 373 8.95 3.56 8.63
CA PRO A 373 10.38 3.63 8.28
C PRO A 373 10.55 4.20 6.85
N VAL A 374 10.13 5.45 6.70
CA VAL A 374 10.02 6.21 5.47
C VAL A 374 10.46 7.63 5.77
N LEU A 375 11.32 8.18 4.92
CA LEU A 375 11.72 9.57 4.99
C LEU A 375 11.36 10.27 3.69
N ALA A 376 10.84 11.49 3.80
CA ALA A 376 10.66 12.41 2.69
C ALA A 376 11.47 13.67 2.96
N PHE A 377 12.13 14.18 1.93
CA PHE A 377 12.96 15.36 2.02
C PHE A 377 12.93 16.18 0.74
N LYS A 378 13.08 17.49 0.89
CA LYS A 378 13.15 18.46 -0.20
C LYS A 378 14.52 19.13 -0.25
N LEU A 379 14.80 19.84 -1.34
CA LEU A 379 15.90 20.79 -1.37
C LEU A 379 15.56 22.00 -0.48
N THR A 380 16.52 22.40 0.35
CA THR A 380 16.38 23.58 1.22
C THR A 380 16.32 24.86 0.40
N THR A 381 17.13 24.94 -0.65
CA THR A 381 17.11 26.03 -1.63
C THR A 381 17.54 25.45 -2.97
N PRO A 382 16.64 25.31 -3.95
CA PRO A 382 17.01 24.88 -5.29
C PRO A 382 18.01 25.86 -5.91
N ASP A 383 19.17 25.36 -6.36
CA ASP A 383 20.24 26.16 -6.97
C ASP A 383 20.81 25.40 -8.18
N GLY A 384 20.19 25.61 -9.34
CA GLY A 384 20.62 25.01 -10.62
C GLY A 384 20.18 23.56 -10.88
N TRP A 385 19.60 22.87 -9.90
CA TRP A 385 19.02 21.53 -10.04
C TRP A 385 17.88 21.29 -9.04
N SER A 386 17.06 20.28 -9.33
CA SER A 386 15.84 19.92 -8.59
C SER A 386 15.92 18.51 -8.00
N VAL A 387 14.97 18.15 -7.14
CA VAL A 387 14.85 16.77 -6.63
C VAL A 387 14.66 15.72 -7.75
N TYR A 388 14.14 16.13 -8.93
CA TYR A 388 14.00 15.27 -10.10
C TYR A 388 15.35 14.95 -10.76
N ASP A 389 16.24 15.94 -10.83
CA ASP A 389 17.61 15.74 -11.35
C ASP A 389 18.39 14.78 -10.45
N LEU A 390 18.22 14.90 -9.13
CA LEU A 390 18.84 13.97 -8.18
C LEU A 390 18.26 12.56 -8.25
N SER A 391 16.95 12.42 -8.39
CA SER A 391 16.30 11.13 -8.66
C SER A 391 16.89 10.46 -9.91
N HIS A 392 17.09 11.23 -10.99
CA HIS A 392 17.72 10.75 -12.21
C HIS A 392 19.19 10.36 -12.01
N GLU A 393 19.99 11.19 -11.35
CA GLU A 393 21.41 10.91 -11.09
C GLU A 393 21.61 9.64 -10.24
N LEU A 394 20.75 9.43 -9.23
CA LEU A 394 20.76 8.21 -8.41
C LEU A 394 20.49 6.92 -9.22
N ARG A 395 19.77 7.01 -10.36
CA ARG A 395 19.57 5.85 -11.26
C ARG A 395 20.87 5.36 -11.87
N SER A 396 21.89 6.21 -12.04
CA SER A 396 23.22 5.79 -12.55
C SER A 396 23.92 4.78 -11.62
N PHE A 397 23.53 4.75 -10.35
CA PHE A 397 23.98 3.77 -9.35
C PHE A 397 22.97 2.61 -9.13
N GLY A 398 21.91 2.57 -9.93
CA GLY A 398 20.81 1.62 -9.83
C GLY A 398 19.74 1.99 -8.78
N TRP A 399 19.88 3.12 -8.07
CA TRP A 399 18.96 3.48 -7.00
C TRP A 399 17.60 3.97 -7.51
N ILE A 400 16.58 3.28 -7.02
CA ILE A 400 15.12 3.44 -7.04
C ILE A 400 14.47 4.63 -6.33
N VAL A 401 14.99 5.85 -6.30
CA VAL A 401 14.34 6.93 -5.51
C VAL A 401 13.32 7.70 -6.37
N PRO A 402 12.06 7.88 -5.95
CA PRO A 402 11.06 8.70 -6.63
C PRO A 402 11.16 10.17 -6.19
N ALA A 403 10.86 11.08 -7.12
CA ALA A 403 10.62 12.49 -6.85
C ALA A 403 9.20 12.87 -7.33
N TYR A 404 8.47 13.67 -6.57
CA TYR A 404 7.08 14.07 -6.87
C TYR A 404 6.65 15.32 -6.08
N PRO A 405 5.60 16.03 -6.52
CA PRO A 405 4.99 17.12 -5.74
C PRO A 405 4.15 16.57 -4.59
N MET A 406 4.12 17.29 -3.47
CA MET A 406 3.18 17.01 -2.37
C MET A 406 1.72 17.30 -2.79
N PRO A 407 0.71 16.81 -2.03
CA PRO A 407 -0.70 17.00 -2.36
C PRO A 407 -1.16 18.46 -2.34
N GLU A 408 -2.42 18.68 -2.71
CA GLU A 408 -3.09 19.99 -2.61
C GLU A 408 -2.92 20.60 -1.21
N GLY A 409 -2.63 21.90 -1.15
CA GLY A 409 -2.18 22.60 0.07
C GLY A 409 -0.66 22.63 0.28
N MET A 410 0.10 21.80 -0.47
CA MET A 410 1.58 21.80 -0.48
C MET A 410 2.18 21.53 -1.88
N ALA A 411 1.40 21.73 -2.95
CA ALA A 411 1.79 21.33 -4.31
C ALA A 411 3.04 22.03 -4.88
N ASP A 412 3.50 23.11 -4.25
CA ASP A 412 4.76 23.81 -4.55
C ASP A 412 5.99 23.13 -3.91
N VAL A 413 5.77 22.09 -3.10
CA VAL A 413 6.83 21.33 -2.43
C VAL A 413 7.06 20.01 -3.15
N ASP A 414 8.15 19.95 -3.93
CA ASP A 414 8.66 18.70 -4.49
C ASP A 414 9.57 17.97 -3.49
N VAL A 415 9.39 16.66 -3.37
CA VAL A 415 10.13 15.81 -2.43
C VAL A 415 10.75 14.60 -3.11
N LEU A 416 11.84 14.09 -2.54
CA LEU A 416 12.28 12.70 -2.68
C LEU A 416 11.77 11.88 -1.50
N ARG A 417 11.40 10.62 -1.74
CA ARG A 417 11.01 9.69 -0.66
C ARG A 417 11.86 8.42 -0.68
N VAL A 418 12.36 8.02 0.47
CA VAL A 418 13.05 6.72 0.63
C VAL A 418 12.22 5.83 1.55
N VAL A 419 11.80 4.67 1.04
CA VAL A 419 11.07 3.66 1.80
C VAL A 419 12.03 2.56 2.24
N VAL A 420 12.20 2.38 3.55
CA VAL A 420 13.05 1.33 4.12
C VAL A 420 12.20 0.10 4.39
N ARG A 421 12.58 -1.03 3.79
CA ARG A 421 11.83 -2.29 3.88
C ARG A 421 12.71 -3.41 4.42
N ASN A 422 12.06 -4.52 4.77
CA ASN A 422 12.77 -5.74 5.12
C ASN A 422 13.82 -6.12 4.05
N GLY A 423 15.03 -6.35 4.53
CA GLY A 423 16.19 -6.66 3.72
C GLY A 423 16.95 -5.44 3.17
N PHE A 424 16.49 -4.21 3.33
CA PHE A 424 17.40 -3.05 3.21
C PHE A 424 18.25 -3.01 4.49
N THR A 425 19.58 -2.99 4.36
CA THR A 425 20.51 -3.16 5.50
C THR A 425 21.21 -1.85 5.84
N PHE A 426 21.83 -1.76 7.01
CA PHE A 426 22.71 -0.64 7.36
C PHE A 426 23.85 -0.44 6.36
N ASP A 427 24.38 -1.53 5.81
CA ASP A 427 25.42 -1.49 4.79
C ASP A 427 24.91 -0.86 3.48
N LEU A 428 23.73 -1.29 3.00
CA LEU A 428 23.07 -0.67 1.85
C LEU A 428 22.71 0.81 2.12
N ALA A 429 22.35 1.16 3.36
CA ALA A 429 22.12 2.55 3.74
C ALA A 429 23.41 3.39 3.63
N GLY A 430 24.55 2.84 4.07
CA GLY A 430 25.86 3.48 3.91
C GLY A 430 26.25 3.68 2.44
N MET A 431 26.05 2.65 1.61
CA MET A 431 26.29 2.74 0.16
C MET A 431 25.38 3.78 -0.50
N PHE A 432 24.09 3.78 -0.16
CA PHE A 432 23.14 4.77 -0.65
C PHE A 432 23.55 6.20 -0.27
N LEU A 433 23.93 6.46 0.99
CA LEU A 433 24.37 7.79 1.43
C LEU A 433 25.66 8.24 0.74
N ALA A 434 26.59 7.32 0.48
CA ALA A 434 27.81 7.61 -0.27
C ALA A 434 27.50 8.00 -1.72
N ASP A 435 26.57 7.30 -2.38
CA ASP A 435 26.15 7.61 -3.74
C ASP A 435 25.32 8.90 -3.80
N LEU A 436 24.44 9.14 -2.80
CA LEU A 436 23.73 10.41 -2.63
C LEU A 436 24.71 11.60 -2.56
N ALA A 437 25.77 11.49 -1.76
CA ALA A 437 26.78 12.53 -1.65
C ALA A 437 27.52 12.78 -2.98
N LYS A 438 27.86 11.71 -3.73
CA LYS A 438 28.47 11.84 -5.06
C LYS A 438 27.52 12.53 -6.03
N SER A 439 26.24 12.14 -6.04
CA SER A 439 25.21 12.74 -6.90
C SER A 439 25.06 14.24 -6.64
N VAL A 440 24.99 14.63 -5.35
CA VAL A 440 24.94 16.05 -4.96
C VAL A 440 26.18 16.81 -5.44
N GLN A 441 27.39 16.25 -5.28
CA GLN A 441 28.63 16.89 -5.75
C GLN A 441 28.66 17.08 -7.27
N ARG A 442 28.19 16.08 -8.03
CA ARG A 442 28.12 16.14 -9.50
C ARG A 442 27.14 17.21 -9.97
N LEU A 443 25.95 17.25 -9.38
CA LEU A 443 24.91 18.24 -9.71
C LEU A 443 25.32 19.65 -9.30
N ALA A 444 26.09 19.81 -8.21
CA ALA A 444 26.67 21.08 -7.80
C ALA A 444 27.88 21.54 -8.64
N GLY A 445 28.19 20.87 -9.75
CA GLY A 445 29.29 21.24 -10.65
C GLY A 445 30.71 21.01 -10.08
N ARG A 446 30.84 20.21 -9.02
CA ARG A 446 32.12 19.92 -8.34
C ARG A 446 32.71 18.59 -8.82
N GLN A 447 32.99 18.44 -10.11
CA GLN A 447 33.73 17.27 -10.62
C GLN A 447 35.24 17.56 -10.73
N PRO A 448 36.11 16.60 -10.37
CA PRO A 448 37.43 16.47 -10.99
C PRO A 448 37.27 16.00 -12.45
N ASP A 449 38.11 16.52 -13.35
CA ASP A 449 38.09 16.22 -14.78
C ASP A 449 38.07 14.70 -15.06
N ARG A 450 36.97 14.22 -15.67
CA ARG A 450 36.75 12.88 -16.26
C ARG A 450 36.74 11.70 -15.27
N VAL A 451 35.55 11.27 -14.88
CA VAL A 451 35.32 9.95 -14.29
C VAL A 451 34.62 9.06 -15.31
N ALA A 452 35.33 8.08 -15.87
CA ALA A 452 34.72 6.99 -16.63
C ALA A 452 34.00 6.05 -15.65
N PHE A 453 32.74 5.73 -15.92
CA PHE A 453 32.02 4.68 -15.20
C PHE A 453 32.70 3.33 -15.51
N HIS A 454 33.23 2.67 -14.47
CA HIS A 454 33.60 1.26 -14.53
C HIS A 454 32.56 0.51 -13.69
N HIS A 455 31.71 -0.27 -14.37
CA HIS A 455 30.87 -1.30 -13.74
C HIS A 455 31.64 -2.61 -13.66
#